data_AF-A0A9K3DV90-F1
#
_entry.id   AF-A0A9K3DV90-F1
#
_cell.length_a   1.000
_cell.length_b   1.000
_cell.length_c   1.000
_cell.angle_alpha   90.00
_cell.angle_beta   90.00
_cell.angle_gamma   90.00
#
_symmetry.space_group_name_H-M   'P 1'
#
loop_
_entity.id
_entity.type
_entity.pdbx_description
1 polymer ?
#
loop_
_entity_poly.entity_id
_entity_poly.type
_entity_poly.pdbx_seq_one_letter_code
_entity_poly.pdbx_strand_id
1 'polypeptide(L)'
;MSAVEYRAILKYRLMVPLFPVDDPCPVCQKSCLDSFGEHAIHCKELPGFKYRHDLVRDVLYDVFKRAGISAKREAPVNFLTDPLEGRSTLRPADILVFGWEGGKHACVDLTGVSPLVGLRDHGFVAG
;
A
#
# COMPACT_ATOMS: atom_id res chain seq x y z
N MET A 1 -4.56 18.50 -1.56
CA MET A 1 -5.80 17.70 -1.69
C MET A 1 -6.87 18.62 -2.23
N SER A 2 -7.49 18.26 -3.35
CA SER A 2 -8.56 19.06 -3.97
C SER A 2 -9.87 18.93 -3.21
N ALA A 3 -10.79 19.87 -3.40
CA ALA A 3 -12.14 19.81 -2.83
C ALA A 3 -12.95 18.59 -3.30
N VAL A 4 -12.58 18.00 -4.45
CA VAL A 4 -13.21 16.78 -5.00
C VAL A 4 -12.69 15.55 -4.26
N GLU A 5 -11.36 15.45 -4.11
CA GLU A 5 -10.71 14.35 -3.37
C GLU A 5 -11.19 14.30 -1.92
N TYR A 6 -11.26 15.46 -1.26
CA TYR A 6 -11.73 15.55 0.13
C TYR A 6 -13.18 15.07 0.28
N ARG A 7 -14.08 15.50 -0.62
CA ARG A 7 -15.49 15.06 -0.61
C ARG A 7 -15.62 13.57 -0.90
N ALA A 8 -14.82 13.02 -1.83
CA ALA A 8 -14.83 11.59 -2.14
C ALA A 8 -14.37 10.75 -0.93
N ILE A 9 -13.31 11.17 -0.23
CA ILE A 9 -12.81 10.52 0.99
C ILE A 9 -13.86 10.57 2.10
N LEU A 10 -14.51 11.71 2.31
CA LEU A 10 -15.57 11.84 3.31
C LEU A 10 -16.76 10.93 3.00
N LYS A 11 -17.27 10.94 1.76
CA LYS A 11 -18.37 10.07 1.34
C LYS A 11 -18.03 8.59 1.52
N TYR A 12 -16.84 8.17 1.09
CA TYR A 12 -16.35 6.80 1.31
C TYR A 12 -16.33 6.42 2.81
N ARG A 13 -15.77 7.28 3.67
CA ARG A 13 -15.67 7.03 5.13
C ARG A 13 -17.03 7.00 5.82
N LEU A 14 -17.99 7.77 5.33
CA LEU A 14 -19.36 7.84 5.85
C LEU A 14 -20.31 6.84 5.20
N MET A 15 -19.81 5.93 4.36
CA MET A 15 -20.61 4.97 3.59
C MET A 15 -21.73 5.64 2.76
N VAL A 16 -21.44 6.82 2.20
CA VAL A 16 -22.33 7.51 1.27
C VAL A 16 -22.02 7.02 -0.16
N PRO A 17 -23.04 6.61 -0.95
CA PRO A 17 -22.83 6.18 -2.33
C PRO A 17 -22.03 7.20 -3.16
N LEU A 18 -20.98 6.69 -3.80
CA LEU A 18 -20.04 7.42 -4.66
C LEU A 18 -20.31 7.20 -6.14
N PHE A 19 -20.70 5.99 -6.53
CA PHE A 19 -20.88 5.58 -7.92
C PHE A 19 -22.29 5.04 -8.14
N PRO A 20 -22.85 5.18 -9.36
CA PRO A 20 -23.99 4.39 -9.80
C PRO A 20 -23.67 2.90 -9.70
N VAL A 21 -24.70 2.09 -9.42
CA VAL A 21 -24.56 0.63 -9.38
C VAL A 21 -24.26 0.13 -10.81
N ASP A 22 -23.37 -0.84 -10.92
CA ASP A 22 -23.02 -1.55 -12.16
C ASP A 22 -22.25 -0.75 -13.23
N ASP A 23 -21.75 0.44 -12.92
CA ASP A 23 -20.88 1.18 -13.85
C ASP A 23 -19.54 0.45 -14.05
N PRO A 24 -19.04 0.26 -15.29
CA PRO A 24 -17.75 -0.39 -15.51
C PRO A 24 -16.60 0.44 -14.94
N CYS A 25 -15.66 -0.22 -14.26
CA CYS A 25 -14.48 0.46 -13.73
C CYS A 25 -13.66 1.10 -14.86
N PRO A 26 -13.38 2.42 -14.82
CA PRO A 26 -12.65 3.11 -15.88
C PRO A 26 -11.21 2.63 -16.04
N VAL A 27 -10.64 2.00 -15.00
CA VAL A 27 -9.24 1.56 -14.96
C VAL A 27 -9.08 0.15 -15.50
N CYS A 28 -9.80 -0.83 -14.94
CA CYS A 28 -9.62 -2.22 -15.35
C CYS A 28 -10.57 -2.65 -16.47
N GLN A 29 -11.74 -2.02 -16.61
CA GLN A 29 -12.83 -2.44 -17.52
C GLN A 29 -13.28 -3.90 -17.34
N LYS A 30 -12.87 -4.56 -16.24
CA LYS A 30 -13.12 -5.99 -15.95
C LYS A 30 -14.17 -6.22 -14.87
N SER A 31 -14.50 -5.18 -14.10
CA SER A 31 -15.42 -5.27 -12.98
C SER A 31 -16.23 -4.00 -12.89
N CYS A 32 -17.46 -4.12 -12.41
CA CYS A 32 -18.29 -2.97 -12.11
C CYS A 32 -17.85 -2.32 -10.79
N LEU A 33 -18.07 -1.01 -10.69
CA LEU A 33 -17.94 -0.23 -9.48
C LEU A 33 -19.11 -0.59 -8.55
N ASP A 34 -18.80 -0.88 -7.29
CA ASP A 34 -19.82 -0.91 -6.25
C ASP A 34 -20.23 0.53 -5.89
N SER A 35 -21.45 0.68 -5.38
CA SER A 35 -21.99 1.99 -5.03
C SER A 35 -21.14 2.76 -4.01
N PHE A 36 -20.39 2.07 -3.14
CA PHE A 36 -19.56 2.68 -2.10
C PHE A 36 -18.11 2.95 -2.55
N GLY A 37 -17.72 2.51 -3.74
CA GLY A 37 -16.40 2.75 -4.33
C GLY A 37 -15.28 1.85 -3.82
N GLU A 38 -15.58 0.70 -3.23
CA GLU A 38 -14.61 -0.32 -2.81
C GLU A 38 -13.74 -0.80 -3.99
N HIS A 39 -14.31 -1.05 -5.17
CA HIS A 39 -13.55 -1.42 -6.35
C HIS A 39 -12.63 -0.28 -6.78
N ALA A 40 -13.10 0.98 -6.74
CA ALA A 40 -12.32 2.13 -7.17
C ALA A 40 -11.07 2.37 -6.31
N ILE A 41 -11.02 1.88 -5.08
CA ILE A 41 -9.84 2.01 -4.20
C ILE A 41 -8.91 0.79 -4.21
N HIS A 42 -9.43 -0.38 -4.57
CA HIS A 42 -8.70 -1.66 -4.55
C HIS A 42 -8.50 -2.27 -5.94
N CYS A 43 -8.84 -1.54 -7.00
CA CYS A 43 -8.67 -2.02 -8.36
C CYS A 43 -7.23 -2.49 -8.55
N LYS A 44 -7.02 -3.75 -8.93
CA LYS A 44 -5.69 -4.34 -9.07
C LYS A 44 -4.85 -3.64 -10.15
N GLU A 45 -5.53 -3.06 -11.14
CA GLU A 45 -4.92 -2.33 -12.24
C GLU A 45 -4.64 -0.86 -11.87
N LEU A 46 -5.09 -0.38 -10.70
CA LEU A 46 -4.75 0.95 -10.23
C LEU A 46 -3.30 0.98 -9.73
N PRO A 47 -2.45 1.89 -10.24
CA PRO A 47 -1.13 2.11 -9.69
C PRO A 47 -1.17 2.71 -8.26
N GLY A 48 -2.35 3.12 -7.79
CA GLY A 48 -2.56 3.78 -6.51
C GLY A 48 -2.16 2.96 -5.28
N PHE A 49 -2.29 1.63 -5.31
CA PHE A 49 -1.87 0.79 -4.17
C PHE A 49 -0.35 0.83 -4.00
N LYS A 50 0.39 0.63 -5.10
CA LYS A 50 1.85 0.77 -5.14
C LYS A 50 2.28 2.19 -4.74
N TYR A 51 1.59 3.22 -5.23
CA TYR A 51 1.88 4.60 -4.85
C TYR A 51 1.72 4.85 -3.35
N ARG A 52 0.62 4.39 -2.73
CA ARG A 52 0.39 4.55 -1.28
C ARG A 52 1.44 3.80 -0.46
N HIS A 53 1.74 2.58 -0.88
CA HIS A 53 2.81 1.77 -0.29
C HIS A 53 4.16 2.50 -0.34
N ASP A 54 4.57 2.94 -1.54
CA ASP A 54 5.83 3.61 -1.78
C ASP A 54 5.91 4.95 -1.02
N LEU A 55 4.78 5.66 -0.89
CA LEU A 55 4.68 6.87 -0.07
C LEU A 55 4.94 6.58 1.41
N VAL A 56 4.29 5.55 1.98
CA VAL A 56 4.50 5.17 3.39
C VAL A 56 5.95 4.73 3.62
N ARG A 57 6.49 3.93 2.69
CA ARG A 57 7.91 3.54 2.69
C ARG A 57 8.83 4.75 2.69
N ASP A 58 8.60 5.70 1.80
CA ASP A 58 9.47 6.87 1.66
C ASP A 58 9.41 7.79 2.87
N VAL A 59 8.24 7.92 3.50
CA VAL A 59 8.07 8.64 4.78
C VAL A 59 8.84 7.94 5.90
N LEU A 60 8.70 6.62 6.05
CA LEU A 60 9.43 5.86 7.07
C LEU A 60 10.95 5.96 6.87
N TYR A 61 11.40 5.90 5.62
CA TYR A 61 12.79 6.12 5.25
C TYR A 61 13.30 7.51 5.65
N ASP A 62 12.50 8.56 5.42
CA ASP A 62 12.85 9.92 5.85
C ASP A 62 12.94 10.04 7.38
N VAL A 63 12.07 9.36 8.12
CA VAL A 63 12.14 9.27 9.59
C VAL A 63 13.47 8.66 10.04
N PHE A 64 13.88 7.53 9.45
CA PHE A 64 15.18 6.92 9.76
C PHE A 64 16.34 7.89 9.49
N LYS A 65 16.33 8.54 8.32
CA LYS A 65 17.35 9.52 7.95
C LYS A 65 17.45 10.67 8.95
N ARG A 66 16.31 11.21 9.39
CA ARG A 66 16.24 12.31 10.38
C ARG A 66 16.68 11.86 11.77
N ALA A 67 16.45 10.60 12.12
CA ALA A 67 16.92 10.00 13.37
C ALA A 67 18.42 9.65 13.35
N GLY A 68 19.14 9.92 12.25
CA GLY A 68 20.56 9.55 12.11
C GLY A 68 20.79 8.05 11.90
N ILE A 69 19.73 7.30 11.57
CA ILE A 69 19.79 5.86 11.35
C ILE A 69 20.14 5.62 9.88
N SER A 70 21.20 4.85 9.65
CA SER A 70 21.61 4.47 8.29
C SER A 70 20.63 3.45 7.72
N ALA A 71 20.03 3.75 6.57
CA ALA A 71 19.09 2.87 5.89
C ALA A 71 19.20 3.00 4.36
N LYS A 72 18.72 1.98 3.64
CA LYS A 72 18.64 1.95 2.17
C LYS A 72 17.27 1.44 1.72
N ARG A 73 16.63 2.16 0.79
CA ARG A 73 15.35 1.76 0.17
C ARG A 73 15.57 0.66 -0.87
N GLU A 74 14.64 -0.28 -0.93
CA GLU A 74 14.59 -1.39 -1.88
C GLU A 74 15.99 -2.03 -2.10
N ALA A 75 16.72 -2.25 -1.02
CA ALA A 75 18.07 -2.76 -1.11
C ALA A 75 18.04 -4.21 -1.61
N PRO A 76 18.91 -4.59 -2.56
CA PRO A 76 19.12 -5.99 -2.85
C PRO A 76 19.72 -6.64 -1.60
N VAL A 77 19.02 -7.61 -1.03
CA VAL A 77 19.55 -8.43 0.05
C VAL A 77 19.77 -9.83 -0.48
N ASN A 78 21.04 -10.23 -0.61
CA ASN A 78 21.42 -11.51 -1.21
C ASN A 78 21.18 -12.71 -0.27
N PHE A 79 20.33 -12.57 0.76
CA PHE A 79 20.06 -13.62 1.75
C PHE A 79 19.26 -14.80 1.19
N LEU A 80 18.51 -14.61 0.09
CA LEU A 80 17.54 -15.58 -0.42
C LEU A 80 17.91 -16.22 -1.76
N THR A 81 19.11 -15.97 -2.27
CA THR A 81 19.51 -16.40 -3.61
C THR A 81 20.89 -17.04 -3.60
N ASP A 82 20.98 -18.22 -4.22
CA ASP A 82 22.25 -18.84 -4.58
C ASP A 82 23.05 -17.85 -5.45
N PRO A 83 24.31 -17.53 -5.08
CA PRO A 83 25.20 -16.67 -5.88
C PRO A 83 25.31 -17.08 -7.36
N LEU A 84 25.11 -18.36 -7.68
CA LEU A 84 25.15 -18.92 -9.03
C LEU A 84 23.88 -18.64 -9.85
N GLU A 85 22.75 -18.33 -9.20
CA GLU A 85 21.48 -18.12 -9.91
C GLU A 85 21.32 -16.69 -10.47
N GLY A 86 22.26 -15.78 -10.22
CA GLY A 86 22.27 -14.45 -10.84
C GLY A 86 21.06 -13.56 -10.52
N ARG A 87 20.22 -13.95 -9.55
CA ARG A 87 19.02 -13.22 -9.10
C ARG A 87 19.34 -12.05 -8.16
N SER A 88 20.51 -11.43 -8.32
CA SER A 88 20.99 -10.27 -7.54
C SER A 88 20.17 -8.99 -7.75
N THR A 89 19.14 -9.05 -8.59
CA THR A 89 18.20 -7.96 -8.88
C THR A 89 16.96 -7.96 -7.99
N LEU A 90 16.74 -9.02 -7.20
CA LEU A 90 15.65 -9.06 -6.23
C LEU A 90 15.89 -8.02 -5.13
N ARG A 91 14.82 -7.35 -4.73
CA ARG A 91 14.80 -6.34 -3.65
C ARG A 91 13.86 -6.85 -2.57
N PRO A 92 14.33 -7.77 -1.71
CA PRO A 92 13.45 -8.52 -0.82
C PRO A 92 12.91 -7.70 0.34
N ALA A 93 13.51 -6.53 0.62
CA ALA A 93 13.11 -5.64 1.70
C ALA A 93 12.74 -4.26 1.15
N ASP A 94 11.62 -3.69 1.61
CA ASP A 94 11.25 -2.31 1.26
C ASP A 94 12.27 -1.29 1.80
N ILE A 95 12.76 -1.53 3.02
CA ILE A 95 13.83 -0.74 3.65
C ILE A 95 14.79 -1.69 4.38
N LEU A 96 16.08 -1.56 4.08
CA LEU A 96 17.17 -2.18 4.84
C LEU A 96 17.74 -1.16 5.83
N VAL A 97 17.64 -1.44 7.12
CA VAL A 97 18.16 -0.61 8.21
C VAL A 97 19.46 -1.21 8.74
N PHE A 98 20.52 -0.42 8.82
CA PHE A 98 21.84 -0.87 9.25
C PHE A 98 22.05 -0.66 10.75
N GLY A 99 22.71 -1.60 11.44
CA GLY A 99 23.14 -1.44 12.83
C GLY A 99 21.98 -1.26 13.83
N TRP A 100 20.88 -1.97 13.65
CA TRP A 100 19.65 -1.81 14.41
C TRP A 100 19.79 -2.28 15.87
N GLU A 101 19.71 -3.59 16.11
CA GLU A 101 19.81 -4.17 17.46
C GLU A 101 21.02 -5.11 17.54
N GLY A 102 21.88 -4.89 18.53
CA GLY A 102 23.12 -5.68 18.69
C GLY A 102 24.04 -5.65 17.47
N GLY A 103 24.02 -4.56 16.69
CA GLY A 103 24.78 -4.41 15.45
C GLY A 103 24.20 -5.15 14.24
N LYS A 104 23.08 -5.86 14.37
CA LYS A 104 22.45 -6.59 13.27
C LYS A 104 21.66 -5.65 12.36
N HIS A 105 21.61 -5.96 11.06
CA HIS A 105 20.73 -5.27 10.12
C HIS A 105 19.28 -5.72 10.29
N ALA A 106 18.33 -4.84 10.00
CA ALA A 106 16.91 -5.15 9.99
C ALA A 106 16.32 -4.93 8.59
N CYS A 107 15.57 -5.92 8.09
CA CYS A 107 14.74 -5.78 6.90
C CYS A 107 13.34 -5.36 7.36
N VAL A 108 12.83 -4.27 6.80
CA VAL A 108 11.49 -3.75 7.08
C VAL A 108 10.66 -3.85 5.82
N ASP A 109 9.57 -4.62 5.90
CA ASP A 109 8.58 -4.77 4.84
C ASP A 109 7.25 -4.17 5.28
N LEU A 110 6.58 -3.51 4.34
CA LEU A 110 5.35 -2.76 4.59
C LEU A 110 4.19 -3.43 3.88
N THR A 111 3.14 -3.73 4.63
CA THR A 111 1.88 -4.22 4.06
C THR A 111 0.78 -3.21 4.36
N GLY A 112 0.22 -2.62 3.31
CA GLY A 112 -0.97 -1.80 3.42
C GLY A 112 -2.22 -2.67 3.38
N VAL A 113 -2.96 -2.75 4.48
CA VAL A 113 -4.29 -3.35 4.51
C VAL A 113 -5.35 -2.27 4.47
N SER A 114 -6.44 -2.52 3.76
CA SER A 114 -7.62 -1.67 3.86
C SER A 114 -8.52 -2.18 4.97
N PRO A 115 -9.03 -1.31 5.85
CA PRO A 115 -9.93 -1.71 6.92
C PRO A 115 -11.24 -2.34 6.42
N LEU A 116 -11.57 -2.18 5.12
CA LEU A 116 -12.76 -2.77 4.52
C LEU A 116 -12.53 -4.15 3.87
N VAL A 117 -11.29 -4.65 3.83
CA VAL A 117 -10.98 -5.97 3.23
C VAL A 117 -11.64 -7.16 3.97
N GLY A 118 -12.23 -6.92 5.16
CA GLY A 118 -13.04 -7.88 5.90
C GLY A 118 -14.55 -7.65 5.87
N LEU A 119 -15.06 -6.62 5.17
CA LEU A 119 -16.48 -6.25 5.15
C LEU A 119 -17.30 -7.03 4.12
N ARG A 120 -16.92 -8.28 3.84
CA ARG A 120 -17.74 -9.17 3.03
C ARG A 120 -18.74 -9.90 3.92
N ASP A 121 -20.02 -9.73 3.57
CA ASP A 121 -21.22 -10.45 4.00
C ASP A 121 -21.97 -10.02 5.26
N HIS A 122 -21.43 -9.16 6.13
CA HIS A 122 -22.19 -8.65 7.27
C HIS A 122 -22.21 -7.13 7.26
N GLY A 123 -23.37 -6.58 6.86
CA GLY A 123 -23.62 -5.14 6.84
C GLY A 123 -23.17 -4.47 8.13
N PHE A 124 -22.65 -3.25 8.00
CA PHE A 124 -22.24 -2.42 9.12
C PHE A 124 -23.41 -2.25 10.10
N VAL A 125 -23.31 -2.85 11.28
CA VAL A 125 -24.19 -2.55 12.41
C VAL A 125 -23.49 -1.48 13.23
N ALA A 126 -23.99 -0.24 13.15
CA ALA A 126 -23.60 0.81 14.07
C ALA A 126 -24.01 0.39 15.49
N GLY A 127 -23.05 0.34 16.42
CA GLY A 127 -23.33 0.32 17.85
C GLY A 127 -23.74 1.69 18.37
#